data_AF-A0A4U5LNQ8-F1
#
_entry.id   AF-A0A4U5LNQ8-F1
#
_cell.length_a   1.000
_cell.length_b   1.000
_cell.length_c   1.000
_cell.angle_alpha   90.00
_cell.angle_beta   90.00
_cell.angle_gamma   90.00
#
_symmetry.space_group_name_H-M   'P 1'
#
loop_
_entity.id
_entity.type
_entity.pdbx_description
1 polymer ?
#
loop_
_entity_poly.entity_id
_entity_poly.type
_entity_poly.pdbx_seq_one_letter_code
_entity_poly.pdbx_strand_id
1 'polypeptide(L)'
;MGKAHLVPVFSFGENDIYTQISNERGSWVRFIQTKIKEMIGFSPVLFSGRGIFNYSFGLLPHRVPLNIVFGAPIPVEKVEHPTREQVEELHEKYLEALTELFDNHKVAYGISEDKKLTIV
;
A
#
# COMPACT_ATOMS: atom_id res chain seq x y z
N MET A 1 9.85 1.37 -31.47
CA MET A 1 9.57 0.75 -30.15
C MET A 1 9.10 1.87 -29.23
N GLY A 2 7.91 1.78 -28.64
CA GLY A 2 7.34 2.84 -27.79
C GLY A 2 8.15 3.00 -26.49
N LYS A 3 8.37 4.25 -26.07
CA LYS A 3 8.92 4.54 -24.75
C LYS A 3 7.84 4.25 -23.70
N ALA A 4 8.20 3.54 -22.63
CA ALA A 4 7.32 3.33 -21.47
C ALA A 4 7.76 4.29 -20.37
N HIS A 5 6.81 5.06 -19.83
CA HIS A 5 7.06 5.98 -18.72
C HIS A 5 6.56 5.36 -17.42
N LEU A 6 7.27 5.62 -16.33
CA LEU A 6 6.88 5.19 -14.99
C LEU A 6 5.96 6.26 -14.41
N VAL A 7 4.76 5.89 -13.98
CA VAL A 7 3.79 6.85 -13.43
C VAL A 7 3.63 6.58 -11.94
N PRO A 8 3.97 7.54 -11.04
CA PRO A 8 3.66 7.44 -9.62
C PRO A 8 2.14 7.40 -9.40
N VAL A 9 1.68 6.44 -8.62
CA VAL A 9 0.24 6.28 -8.30
C VAL A 9 0.08 6.04 -6.82
N PHE A 10 -0.87 6.74 -6.21
CA PHE A 10 -1.22 6.57 -4.80
C PHE A 10 -2.74 6.37 -4.64
N SER A 11 -3.13 5.45 -3.76
CA SER A 11 -4.53 5.10 -3.48
C SER A 11 -4.89 5.46 -2.04
N PHE A 12 -5.75 6.46 -1.87
CA PHE A 12 -6.29 6.85 -0.56
C PHE A 12 -7.54 6.04 -0.24
N GLY A 13 -7.68 5.62 1.03
CA GLY A 13 -8.82 4.83 1.53
C GLY A 13 -8.65 3.31 1.44
N GLU A 14 -7.54 2.82 0.88
CA GLU A 14 -7.30 1.38 0.72
C GLU A 14 -7.21 0.64 2.05
N ASN A 15 -6.69 1.28 3.11
CA ASN A 15 -6.60 0.67 4.43
C ASN A 15 -7.99 0.45 5.10
N ASP A 16 -9.03 1.12 4.63
CA ASP A 16 -10.36 1.10 5.24
C ASP A 16 -11.27 0.03 4.61
N ILE A 17 -10.82 -0.64 3.53
CA ILE A 17 -11.61 -1.66 2.83
C ILE A 17 -11.82 -2.93 3.67
N TYR A 18 -10.96 -3.17 4.67
CA TYR A 18 -11.10 -4.27 5.62
C TYR A 18 -10.73 -3.82 7.02
N THR A 19 -11.48 -4.30 8.00
CA THR A 19 -11.12 -4.21 9.41
C THR A 19 -10.10 -5.29 9.72
N GLN A 20 -8.85 -4.88 9.93
CA GLN A 20 -7.78 -5.78 10.38
C GLN A 20 -7.73 -5.80 11.90
N ILE A 21 -7.53 -6.99 12.47
CA ILE A 21 -7.33 -7.11 13.92
C ILE A 21 -5.94 -6.57 14.26
N SER A 22 -5.86 -5.74 15.31
CA SER A 22 -4.60 -5.19 15.82
C SER A 22 -3.60 -6.32 16.08
N ASN A 23 -2.46 -6.28 15.38
CA ASN A 23 -1.43 -7.31 15.44
C ASN A 23 -0.10 -6.77 15.95
N GLU A 24 -0.18 -6.04 17.07
CA GLU A 24 0.98 -5.40 17.70
C GLU A 24 1.99 -6.44 18.19
N ARG A 25 3.28 -6.08 18.16
CA ARG A 25 4.35 -6.94 18.67
C ARG A 25 4.13 -7.16 20.18
N GLY A 26 4.14 -8.42 20.59
CA GLY A 26 3.86 -8.81 21.98
C GLY A 26 2.38 -9.12 22.27
N SER A 27 1.46 -8.89 21.32
CA SER A 27 0.06 -9.28 21.50
C SER A 27 -0.12 -10.80 21.47
N TRP A 28 -1.16 -11.29 22.18
CA TRP A 28 -1.55 -12.70 22.16
C TRP A 28 -1.92 -13.20 20.76
N VAL A 29 -2.58 -12.35 19.96
CA VAL A 29 -2.92 -12.63 18.55
C VAL A 29 -1.65 -12.92 17.74
N ARG A 30 -0.63 -12.05 17.88
CA ARG A 30 0.66 -12.22 17.21
C ARG A 30 1.39 -13.49 17.66
N PHE A 31 1.33 -13.81 18.94
CA PHE A 31 1.93 -15.03 19.48
C PHE A 31 1.32 -16.28 18.84
N ILE A 32 -0.01 -16.37 18.81
CA ILE A 32 -0.74 -17.49 18.17
C ILE A 32 -0.42 -17.55 16.68
N GLN A 33 -0.49 -16.42 15.96
CA GLN A 33 -0.14 -16.35 14.54
C GLN A 33 1.29 -16.81 14.25
N THR A 34 2.23 -16.49 15.14
CA THR A 34 3.64 -16.89 15.02
C THR A 34 3.79 -18.38 15.23
N LYS A 35 3.12 -18.95 16.24
CA LYS A 35 3.12 -20.40 16.48
C LYS A 35 2.50 -21.18 15.33
N ILE A 36 1.40 -20.68 14.77
CA ILE A 36 0.79 -21.27 13.57
C ILE A 36 1.79 -21.17 12.41
N LYS A 37 2.36 -20.00 12.14
CA LYS A 37 3.35 -19.80 11.07
C LYS A 37 4.55 -20.73 11.20
N GLU A 38 5.08 -20.92 12.40
CA GLU A 38 6.19 -21.85 12.67
C GLU A 38 5.81 -23.31 12.34
N MET A 39 4.54 -23.68 12.50
CA MET A 39 4.05 -25.03 12.25
C MET A 39 3.68 -25.29 10.77
N ILE A 40 3.02 -24.33 10.11
CA ILE A 40 2.47 -24.52 8.75
C ILE A 40 3.16 -23.68 7.66
N GLY A 41 4.17 -22.88 8.02
CA GLY A 41 4.95 -22.05 7.09
C GLY A 41 4.28 -20.73 6.69
N PHE A 42 3.00 -20.51 7.00
CA PHE A 42 2.28 -19.28 6.70
C PHE A 42 1.47 -18.77 7.90
N SER A 43 1.29 -17.45 7.99
CA SER A 43 0.50 -16.83 9.04
C SER A 43 -0.92 -16.56 8.55
N PRO A 44 -1.97 -17.01 9.26
CA PRO A 44 -3.34 -16.74 8.86
C PRO A 44 -3.65 -15.24 8.98
N VAL A 45 -4.15 -14.63 7.91
CA VAL A 45 -4.53 -13.22 7.89
C VAL A 45 -5.89 -13.05 8.56
N LEU A 46 -5.92 -12.28 9.64
CA LEU A 46 -7.15 -12.00 10.40
C LEU A 46 -7.70 -10.64 9.99
N PHE A 47 -8.63 -10.66 9.05
CA PHE A 47 -9.35 -9.48 8.58
C PHE A 47 -10.85 -9.78 8.48
N SER A 48 -11.65 -8.73 8.52
CA SER A 48 -13.08 -8.83 8.30
C SER A 48 -13.56 -7.67 7.45
N GLY A 49 -14.51 -7.96 6.58
CA GLY A 49 -15.27 -6.97 5.85
C GLY A 49 -16.76 -7.20 6.06
N ARG A 50 -17.56 -7.06 5.02
CA ARG A 50 -19.01 -7.26 5.04
C ARG A 50 -19.42 -8.64 4.51
N GLY A 51 -20.59 -9.11 4.95
CA GLY A 51 -21.23 -10.29 4.39
C GLY A 51 -21.93 -10.02 3.06
N ILE A 52 -22.30 -11.09 2.35
CA ILE A 52 -23.06 -11.00 1.09
C ILE A 52 -24.49 -10.51 1.36
N PHE A 53 -25.08 -10.92 2.49
CA PHE A 53 -26.47 -10.63 2.86
C PHE A 53 -26.63 -9.77 4.13
N ASN A 54 -25.61 -9.71 5.01
CA ASN A 54 -25.59 -8.90 6.23
C ASN A 54 -24.34 -8.01 6.24
N TYR A 55 -24.48 -6.74 6.65
CA TYR A 55 -23.38 -5.77 6.67
C TYR A 55 -22.42 -5.93 7.87
N SER A 56 -22.65 -6.91 8.75
CA SER A 56 -21.96 -6.99 10.05
C SER A 56 -20.65 -7.78 10.05
N PHE A 57 -20.49 -8.83 9.22
CA PHE A 57 -19.26 -9.64 9.17
C PHE A 57 -19.18 -10.50 7.89
N GLY A 58 -18.03 -10.51 7.21
CA GLY A 58 -17.78 -11.38 6.06
C GLY A 58 -16.44 -11.12 5.35
N LEU A 59 -16.30 -11.64 4.13
CA LEU A 59 -15.06 -11.58 3.34
C LEU A 59 -15.07 -10.49 2.24
N LEU A 60 -16.19 -9.80 2.02
CA LEU A 60 -16.27 -8.75 1.01
C LEU A 60 -15.73 -7.42 1.56
N PRO A 61 -15.08 -6.58 0.74
CA PRO A 61 -14.59 -5.29 1.21
C PRO A 61 -15.73 -4.36 1.62
N HIS A 62 -15.44 -3.50 2.59
CA HIS A 62 -16.30 -2.39 2.99
C HIS A 62 -16.51 -1.42 1.82
N ARG A 63 -17.67 -0.76 1.80
CA ARG A 63 -18.00 0.24 0.79
C ARG A 63 -17.43 1.60 1.21
N VAL A 64 -16.13 1.76 1.03
CA VAL A 64 -15.42 3.02 1.29
C VAL A 64 -14.97 3.64 -0.03
N PRO A 65 -14.93 4.98 -0.14
CA PRO A 65 -14.36 5.65 -1.30
C PRO A 65 -12.88 5.29 -1.47
N LEU A 66 -12.48 4.90 -2.68
CA LEU A 66 -11.09 4.72 -3.07
C LEU A 66 -10.72 5.84 -4.04
N ASN A 67 -9.78 6.69 -3.63
CA ASN A 67 -9.36 7.83 -4.43
C ASN A 67 -7.94 7.58 -4.94
N ILE A 68 -7.82 7.33 -6.24
CA ILE A 68 -6.54 7.04 -6.90
C ILE A 68 -6.06 8.32 -7.57
N VAL A 69 -4.88 8.78 -7.20
CA VAL A 69 -4.21 9.93 -7.82
C VAL A 69 -3.03 9.46 -8.66
N PHE A 70 -2.84 10.11 -9.81
CA PHE A 70 -1.78 9.82 -10.77
C PHE A 70 -0.84 11.02 -10.83
N GLY A 71 0.46 10.76 -10.62
CA GLY A 71 1.51 11.77 -10.75
C GLY A 71 1.93 11.98 -12.20
N ALA A 72 2.89 12.90 -12.38
CA ALA A 72 3.51 13.14 -13.67
C ALA A 72 4.30 11.89 -14.12
N PRO A 73 4.26 11.52 -15.42
CA PRO A 73 5.08 10.43 -15.93
C PRO A 73 6.58 10.73 -15.82
N ILE A 74 7.34 9.78 -15.30
CA ILE A 74 8.81 9.79 -15.23
C ILE A 74 9.34 9.09 -16.49
N PRO A 75 10.11 9.78 -17.34
CA PRO A 75 10.73 9.18 -18.51
C PRO A 75 11.71 8.07 -18.12
N VAL A 76 11.60 6.90 -18.78
CA VAL A 76 12.51 5.78 -18.59
C VAL A 76 13.14 5.43 -19.94
N GLU A 77 14.45 5.29 -19.95
CA GLU A 77 15.20 4.80 -21.09
C GLU A 77 15.30 3.27 -21.02
N LYS A 78 15.08 2.61 -22.15
CA LYS A 78 15.23 1.15 -22.22
C LYS A 78 16.72 0.80 -22.24
N VAL A 79 17.17 0.10 -21.22
CA VAL A 79 18.52 -0.47 -21.13
C VAL A 79 18.38 -2.00 -21.01
N GLU A 80 19.01 -2.76 -21.91
CA GLU A 80 18.89 -4.24 -21.93
C GLU A 80 19.46 -4.88 -20.65
N HIS A 81 20.56 -4.32 -20.12
CA HIS A 81 21.22 -4.76 -18.89
C HIS A 81 21.50 -3.55 -17.99
N PRO A 82 20.49 -3.05 -17.26
CA PRO A 82 20.68 -1.89 -16.39
C PRO A 82 21.63 -2.22 -15.24
N THR A 83 22.45 -1.25 -14.84
CA THR A 83 23.23 -1.37 -13.60
C THR A 83 22.34 -1.13 -12.38
N ARG A 84 22.79 -1.57 -11.21
CA ARG A 84 22.04 -1.35 -9.97
C ARG A 84 21.86 0.14 -9.68
N GLU A 85 22.89 0.93 -9.97
CA GLU A 85 22.92 2.38 -9.75
C GLU A 85 21.87 3.09 -10.62
N GLN A 86 21.68 2.66 -11.87
CA GLN A 86 20.65 3.21 -12.75
C GLN A 86 19.24 2.92 -12.24
N VAL A 87 19.03 1.73 -11.67
CA VAL A 87 17.74 1.35 -11.07
C VAL A 87 17.50 2.16 -9.79
N GLU A 88 18.52 2.32 -8.95
CA GLU A 88 18.42 3.08 -7.70
C GLU A 88 18.11 4.55 -7.98
N GLU A 89 18.80 5.19 -8.93
CA GLU A 89 18.54 6.58 -9.30
C GLU A 89 17.09 6.79 -9.80
N LEU A 90 16.57 5.84 -10.59
CA LEU A 90 15.19 5.90 -11.06
C LEU A 90 14.19 5.63 -9.92
N HIS A 91 14.54 4.73 -9.00
CA HIS A 91 13.75 4.43 -7.82
C HIS A 91 13.64 5.64 -6.90
N GLU A 92 14.74 6.33 -6.61
CA GLU A 92 14.76 7.57 -5.82
C GLU A 92 13.83 8.63 -6.43
N LYS A 93 13.93 8.89 -7.74
CA LYS A 93 13.02 9.81 -8.46
C LYS A 93 11.55 9.41 -8.31
N TYR A 94 11.26 8.12 -8.35
CA TYR A 94 9.91 7.62 -8.15
C TYR A 94 9.42 7.84 -6.71
N LEU A 95 10.26 7.56 -5.71
CA LEU A 95 9.92 7.76 -4.30
C LEU A 95 9.69 9.22 -3.96
N GLU A 96 10.50 10.14 -4.51
CA GLU A 96 10.33 11.58 -4.37
C GLU A 96 8.98 12.02 -4.96
N ALA A 97 8.70 11.65 -6.21
CA ALA A 97 7.46 11.99 -6.88
C ALA A 97 6.22 11.39 -6.19
N LEU A 98 6.33 10.17 -5.65
CA LEU A 98 5.26 9.52 -4.89
C LEU A 98 5.02 10.23 -3.54
N THR A 99 6.09 10.64 -2.86
CA THR A 99 6.01 11.37 -1.59
C THR A 99 5.38 12.74 -1.78
N GLU A 100 5.78 13.46 -2.83
CA GLU A 100 5.16 14.73 -3.21
C GLU A 100 3.68 14.56 -3.56
N LEU A 101 3.34 13.55 -4.37
CA LEU A 101 1.96 13.22 -4.72
C LEU A 101 1.12 12.94 -3.48
N PHE A 102 1.66 12.19 -2.51
CA PHE A 102 1.00 11.96 -1.23
C PHE A 102 0.81 13.28 -0.45
N ASP A 103 1.87 14.06 -0.26
CA ASP A 103 1.84 15.29 0.53
C ASP A 103 0.86 16.33 -0.05
N ASN A 104 0.76 16.41 -1.38
CA ASN A 104 -0.16 17.32 -2.07
C ASN A 104 -1.64 16.94 -1.92
N HIS A 105 -1.95 15.66 -1.70
CA HIS A 105 -3.33 15.16 -1.71
C HIS A 105 -3.84 14.67 -0.35
N LYS A 106 -2.96 14.40 0.62
CA LYS A 106 -3.31 13.76 1.90
C LYS A 106 -4.42 14.49 2.67
N VAL A 107 -4.36 15.82 2.75
CA VAL A 107 -5.35 16.62 3.48
C VAL A 107 -6.72 16.56 2.81
N ALA A 108 -6.75 16.59 1.48
CA ALA A 108 -7.99 16.50 0.70
C ALA A 108 -8.72 15.15 0.89
N TYR A 109 -7.98 14.10 1.24
CA TYR A 109 -8.51 12.75 1.48
C TYR A 109 -8.53 12.37 2.97
N GLY A 110 -8.51 13.35 3.89
CA GLY A 110 -8.78 13.13 5.31
C GLY A 110 -7.58 12.65 6.13
N ILE A 111 -6.37 12.72 5.60
CA ILE A 111 -5.14 12.42 6.33
C ILE A 111 -4.56 13.73 6.89
N SER A 112 -4.12 13.69 8.15
CA SER A 112 -3.55 14.85 8.83
C SER A 112 -2.28 15.39 8.16
N GLU A 113 -2.06 16.71 8.26
CA GLU A 113 -0.94 17.40 7.62
C GLU A 113 0.44 16.94 8.14
N ASP A 114 0.52 16.58 9.42
CA ASP A 114 1.73 16.06 10.06
C ASP A 114 2.07 14.62 9.66
N LYS A 115 1.11 13.87 9.08
CA LYS A 115 1.34 12.50 8.64
C LYS A 115 2.32 12.50 7.47
N LYS A 116 3.34 11.66 7.56
CA LYS A 116 4.32 11.40 6.51
C LYS A 116 4.19 10.00 5.96
N LEU A 117 4.41 9.86 4.67
CA LEU A 117 4.50 8.57 3.99
C LEU A 117 5.80 7.89 4.43
N THR A 118 5.70 6.65 4.89
CA THR A 118 6.86 5.82 5.22
C THR A 118 6.90 4.67 4.23
N ILE A 119 8.00 4.57 3.51
CA ILE A 119 8.27 3.52 2.54
C ILE A 119 9.37 2.66 3.15
N VAL A 120 9.14 1.34 3.25
CA VAL A 120 9.99 0.35 3.95
C VAL A 120 10.47 -0.72 3.01
#